data_AF-A0A1F3BC44-F1
#
_entry.id   AF-A0A1F3BC44-F1
#
_cell.length_a   1.000
_cell.length_b   1.000
_cell.length_c   1.000
_cell.angle_alpha   90.00
_cell.angle_beta   90.00
_cell.angle_gamma   90.00
#
_symmetry.space_group_name_H-M   'P 1'
#
loop_
_entity.id
_entity.type
_entity.pdbx_description
1 polymer ?
#
loop_
_entity_poly.entity_id
_entity_poly.type
_entity_poly.pdbx_seq_one_letter_code
_entity_poly.pdbx_strand_id
1 'polypeptide(L)' 'MWGIPAYVESREDTILSKLLWNQISPSERQLGDVAGILRIQKGKLDYGYLRKWAARKGVLDTLNKLIEEN' A
#
# COMPACT_ATOMS: atom_id res chain seq x y z
N MET A 1 -3.64 6.36 33.68
CA MET A 1 -3.79 6.62 32.24
C MET A 1 -3.12 5.47 31.50
N TRP A 2 -3.90 4.50 31.02
CA TRP A 2 -3.34 3.33 30.32
C TRP A 2 -3.15 3.71 28.85
N GLY A 3 -1.90 3.76 28.40
CA GLY A 3 -1.59 3.92 26.99
C GLY A 3 -2.03 2.67 26.25
N ILE A 4 -3.11 2.77 25.47
CA ILE A 4 -3.53 1.70 24.58
C ILE A 4 -2.49 1.64 23.45
N PRO A 5 -1.87 0.48 23.16
CA PRO A 5 -1.03 0.35 21.97
C PRO A 5 -1.89 0.60 20.73
N ALA A 6 -1.69 1.76 20.11
CA ALA A 6 -2.22 2.03 18.79
C ALA A 6 -1.25 1.43 17.79
N TYR A 7 -1.67 0.42 17.03
CA TYR A 7 -0.97 0.02 15.82
C TYR A 7 -1.11 1.19 14.84
N VAL A 8 -0.09 2.03 14.76
CA VAL A 8 0.05 2.97 13.66
C VAL A 8 0.33 2.10 12.44
N GLU A 9 -0.62 2.02 11.51
CA GLU A 9 -0.39 1.31 10.25
C GLU A 9 0.90 1.84 9.62
N SER A 10 1.80 0.92 9.27
CA SER A 10 2.97 1.29 8.49
C SER A 10 2.51 1.87 7.15
N ARG A 11 3.36 2.63 6.49
CA ARG A 11 3.03 3.19 5.17
C ARG A 11 2.76 2.07 4.17
N GLU A 12 3.43 0.94 4.35
CA GLU A 12 3.26 -0.30 3.63
C GLU A 12 1.88 -0.92 3.87
N ASP A 13 1.42 -1.00 5.11
CA ASP A 13 0.09 -1.52 5.44
C ASP A 13 -1.02 -0.61 4.89
N THR A 14 -0.84 0.72 4.93
CA THR A 14 -1.79 1.65 4.30
C THR A 14 -1.86 1.47 2.78
N ILE A 15 -0.72 1.24 2.11
CA ILE A 15 -0.68 0.91 0.67
C ILE A 15 -1.47 -0.37 0.42
N LEU A 16 -1.19 -1.45 1.17
CA LEU A 16 -1.83 -2.75 1.00
C LEU A 16 -3.34 -2.69 1.24
N SER A 17 -3.77 -1.94 2.26
CA SER A 17 -5.18 -1.71 2.55
C SER A 17 -5.87 -0.99 1.39
N LYS A 18 -5.31 0.11 0.88
CA LYS A 18 -5.88 0.84 -0.26
C LYS A 18 -5.98 -0.01 -1.52
N LEU A 19 -4.97 -0.83 -1.81
CA LEU A 19 -5.00 -1.75 -2.96
C LEU A 19 -6.10 -2.81 -2.82
N LEU A 20 -6.28 -3.36 -1.62
CA LEU A 20 -7.33 -4.33 -1.35
C LEU A 20 -8.72 -3.71 -1.51
N TRP A 21 -8.93 -2.52 -0.93
CA TRP A 21 -10.21 -1.81 -1.07
C TRP A 21 -10.52 -1.44 -2.52
N ASN A 22 -9.51 -1.08 -3.31
CA ASN A 22 -9.68 -0.81 -4.73
C ASN A 22 -10.14 -2.05 -5.54
N GLN A 23 -9.89 -3.27 -5.08
CA GLN A 23 -10.47 -4.47 -5.73
C GLN A 23 -11.98 -4.58 -5.50
N ILE A 24 -12.46 -4.15 -4.34
CA ILE A 24 -13.88 -4.23 -3.94
C ILE A 24 -14.66 -3.06 -4.52
N SER A 25 -14.08 -1.86 -4.45
CA SER A 25 -14.67 -0.61 -4.95
C SER A 25 -13.58 0.19 -5.68
N PRO A 26 -13.43 -0.02 -7.00
CA PRO A 26 -12.42 0.65 -7.79
C PRO A 26 -12.54 2.17 -7.73
N SER A 27 -11.43 2.85 -7.46
CA SER A 27 -11.35 4.30 -7.38
C SER A 27 -9.98 4.78 -7.84
N GLU A 28 -9.95 5.50 -8.95
CA GLU A 28 -8.72 6.12 -9.46
C GLU A 28 -8.07 7.06 -8.42
N ARG A 29 -8.88 7.71 -7.59
CA ARG A 29 -8.41 8.57 -6.50
C ARG A 29 -7.61 7.78 -5.46
N GLN A 30 -8.05 6.57 -5.10
CA GLN A 30 -7.31 5.73 -4.15
C GLN A 30 -5.99 5.22 -4.73
N LEU A 31 -5.97 4.89 -6.02
CA LEU A 31 -4.73 4.53 -6.72
C LEU A 31 -3.77 5.71 -6.81
N GLY A 32 -4.28 6.92 -7.04
CA GLY A 32 -3.50 8.17 -7.00
C GLY A 32 -2.84 8.41 -5.64
N ASP A 33 -3.56 8.18 -4.54
CA ASP A 33 -2.98 8.25 -3.19
C ASP A 33 -1.82 7.26 -3.01
N VAL A 34 -2.01 6.00 -3.44
CA VAL A 34 -0.97 4.97 -3.36
C VAL A 34 0.26 5.36 -4.19
N ALA A 35 0.06 5.82 -5.42
CA ALA A 35 1.16 6.29 -6.27
C ALA A 35 1.92 7.46 -5.62
N GLY A 36 1.21 8.41 -5.00
CA GLY A 36 1.83 9.50 -4.25
C GLY A 36 2.70 9.02 -3.09
N ILE A 37 2.23 8.04 -2.31
CA ILE A 37 3.00 7.45 -1.21
C ILE A 37 4.24 6.73 -1.75
N LEU A 38 4.09 5.89 -2.79
CA LEU A 38 5.20 5.17 -3.42
C LEU A 38 6.29 6.14 -3.91
N ARG A 39 5.90 7.26 -4.52
CA ARG A 39 6.84 8.27 -5.02
C ARG A 39 7.58 9.00 -3.90
N ILE A 40 6.87 9.45 -2.87
CA ILE A 40 7.46 10.24 -1.77
C ILE A 40 8.35 9.36 -0.88
N GLN A 41 8.04 8.07 -0.76
CA GLN A 41 8.67 7.14 0.19
C GLN A 41 9.58 6.10 -0.50
N LYS A 42 9.92 6.27 -1.78
CA LYS A 42 10.66 5.30 -2.60
C LYS A 42 11.95 4.75 -1.96
N GLY A 43 12.63 5.52 -1.11
CA GLY A 43 13.84 5.08 -0.39
C GLY A 43 13.62 4.57 1.04
N LYS A 44 12.38 4.53 1.52
CA LYS A 44 12.02 4.22 2.92
C LYS A 44 11.04 3.05 3.04
N LEU A 45 10.46 2.61 1.93
CA LEU A 45 9.52 1.50 1.90
C LEU A 45 10.24 0.16 1.86
N ASP A 46 9.74 -0.81 2.62
CA ASP A 46 10.13 -2.20 2.46
C ASP A 46 9.35 -2.84 1.29
N TYR A 47 9.96 -2.80 0.10
CA TYR A 47 9.39 -3.43 -1.09
C TYR A 47 9.30 -4.96 -1.00
N GLY A 48 10.14 -5.60 -0.20
CA GLY A 48 10.07 -7.04 0.06
C GLY A 48 8.80 -7.39 0.83
N TYR A 49 8.51 -6.62 1.89
CA TYR A 49 7.26 -6.71 2.65
C TYR A 49 6.03 -6.44 1.77
N LEU A 50 6.05 -5.33 1.01
CA LEU A 50 4.95 -4.97 0.10
C LEU A 50 4.65 -6.08 -0.91
N ARG A 51 5.65 -6.58 -1.64
CA ARG A 51 5.45 -7.65 -2.64
C ARG A 51 4.94 -8.94 -1.98
N LYS A 52 5.52 -9.33 -0.84
CA LYS A 52 5.10 -10.54 -0.10
C LYS A 52 3.62 -10.49 0.28
N TRP A 53 3.17 -9.37 0.83
CA TRP A 53 1.78 -9.25 1.29
C TRP A 53 0.81 -8.93 0.16
N ALA A 54 1.21 -8.16 -0.85
CA ALA A 54 0.41 -7.93 -2.03
C ALA A 54 0.12 -9.24 -2.77
N ALA A 55 1.10 -10.15 -2.88
CA ALA A 55 0.91 -11.49 -3.43
C ALA A 55 -0.14 -12.29 -2.64
N ARG A 56 -0.02 -12.31 -1.30
CA ARG A 56 -0.97 -13.01 -0.42
C ARG A 56 -2.38 -12.44 -0.47
N LYS A 57 -2.52 -11.14 -0.72
CA LYS A 57 -3.80 -10.44 -0.80
C LYS A 57 -4.37 -10.37 -2.23
N GLY A 58 -3.67 -10.90 -3.23
CA GLY A 58 -4.13 -10.90 -4.63
C GLY A 58 -4.05 -9.55 -5.34
N VAL A 59 -3.24 -8.61 -4.84
CA VAL A 59 -3.09 -7.23 -5.38
C VAL A 59 -1.69 -6.96 -5.95
N LEU A 60 -0.89 -8.01 -6.14
CA LEU A 60 0.51 -7.89 -6.60
C LEU A 60 0.61 -7.21 -7.97
N ASP A 61 -0.25 -7.56 -8.91
CA ASP A 61 -0.20 -7.01 -10.27
C ASP A 61 -0.51 -5.51 -10.27
N THR A 62 -1.50 -5.08 -9.48
CA THR A 62 -1.83 -3.67 -9.29
C THR A 62 -0.67 -2.92 -8.63
N LEU A 63 -0.03 -3.50 -7.60
CA LEU A 63 1.15 -2.92 -6.97
C LEU A 63 2.30 -2.77 -7.97
N ASN A 64 2.62 -3.81 -8.74
CA ASN A 64 3.71 -3.79 -9.72
C ASN A 64 3.49 -2.73 -10.79
N LYS A 65 2.27 -2.64 -11.33
CA LYS A 65 1.91 -1.59 -12.30
C LYS A 65 2.16 -0.19 -11.74
N LEU A 66 1.72 0.08 -10.51
CA LEU A 66 1.96 1.38 -9.87
C LEU A 66 3.45 1.64 -9.59
N ILE A 67 4.25 0.62 -9.33
CA ILE A 67 5.71 0.77 -9.16
C ILE A 67 6.39 1.06 -10.50
N GLU A 68 5.98 0.41 -11.58
CA GLU A 68 6.55 0.62 -12.93
C GLU A 68 6.22 2.02 -13.49
N GLU A 69 5.04 2.54 -13.16
CA GLU A 69 4.59 3.88 -13.54
C GLU A 69 5.26 5.03 -12.73
N ASN A 70 6.14 4.73 -11.73
CA ASN A 70 6.74 5.70 -10.80
C ASN A 70 8.27 5.59 -10.61
#